data_AF-A0A167T2V4-F1
#
_entry.id   AF-A0A167T2V4-F1
#
_cell.length_a   1.000
_cell.length_b   1.000
_cell.length_c   1.000
_cell.angle_alpha   90.00
_cell.angle_beta   90.00
_cell.angle_gamma   90.00
#
_symmetry.space_group_name_H-M   'P 1'
#
loop_
_entity.id
_entity.type
_entity.pdbx_description
1 polymer ?
#
loop_
_entity_poly.entity_id
_entity_poly.type
_entity_poly.pdbx_seq_one_letter_code
_entity_poly.pdbx_strand_id
1 'polypeptide(L)'
;MQHPTCTDTRIRSTQDAHKIFFAVQHGILPLVTRRLDADERLALRSGCVYAWEERGAHSEITGLGIERFTEGRRWSPSRVRDEFLFYYEKYTPPHDASQPK
;
A
#
# COMPACT_ATOMS: atom_id res chain seq x y z
N MET A 1 16.09 -1.86 -0.92
CA MET A 1 14.68 -2.17 -0.58
C MET A 1 14.00 -0.90 -0.15
N GLN A 2 12.79 -0.67 -0.66
CA GLN A 2 11.87 0.36 -0.23
C GLN A 2 11.06 -0.18 0.96
N HIS A 3 10.82 0.66 1.95
CA HIS A 3 10.13 0.29 3.18
C HIS A 3 8.76 0.97 3.26
N PRO A 4 7.84 0.47 4.11
CA PRO A 4 6.63 1.22 4.46
C PRO A 4 6.99 2.63 4.94
N THR A 5 6.13 3.61 4.65
CA THR A 5 6.21 4.97 5.22
C THR A 5 6.22 4.92 6.74
N CYS A 6 5.43 4.04 7.34
CA CYS A 6 5.58 3.65 8.74
C CYS A 6 4.99 2.25 8.97
N THR A 7 5.31 1.65 10.12
CA THR A 7 4.79 0.35 10.53
C THR A 7 4.03 0.44 11.84
N ASP A 8 3.35 -0.65 12.19
CA ASP A 8 2.68 -0.84 13.48
C ASP A 8 1.68 0.28 13.81
N THR A 9 1.13 0.87 12.74
CA THR A 9 0.26 2.04 12.77
C THR A 9 -1.12 1.67 12.25
N ARG A 10 -2.16 2.08 12.97
CA ARG A 10 -3.56 1.99 12.51
C ARG A 10 -4.11 3.39 12.28
N ILE A 11 -4.51 3.67 11.04
CA ILE A 11 -5.22 4.89 10.67
C ILE A 11 -6.67 4.78 11.16
N ARG A 12 -7.09 5.66 12.06
CA ARG A 12 -8.45 5.67 12.62
C ARG A 12 -9.28 6.85 12.13
N SER A 13 -8.62 7.90 11.65
CA SER A 13 -9.24 9.14 11.20
C SER A 13 -8.39 9.83 10.14
N THR A 14 -8.97 10.81 9.45
CA THR A 14 -8.24 11.69 8.52
C THR A 14 -7.11 12.45 9.22
N GLN A 15 -7.26 12.77 10.52
CA GLN A 15 -6.20 13.43 11.29
C GLN A 15 -4.94 12.57 11.41
N ASP A 16 -5.07 11.23 11.50
CA ASP A 16 -3.92 10.33 11.51
C ASP A 16 -3.20 10.35 10.16
N ALA A 17 -3.97 10.35 9.05
CA ALA A 17 -3.41 10.45 7.71
C ALA A 17 -2.69 11.80 7.50
N HIS A 18 -3.27 12.91 7.97
CA HIS A 18 -2.63 14.23 7.89
C HIS A 18 -1.28 14.29 8.63
N LYS A 19 -1.16 13.66 9.80
CA LYS A 19 0.13 13.59 10.52
C LYS A 19 1.19 12.86 9.71
N ILE A 20 0.80 11.76 9.05
CA ILE A 20 1.71 11.01 8.18
C ILE A 20 2.11 11.85 6.97
N PHE A 21 1.17 12.50 6.30
CA PHE A 21 1.48 13.39 5.18
C PHE A 21 2.39 14.55 5.59
N PHE A 22 2.15 15.19 6.73
CA PHE A 22 3.03 16.23 7.26
C PHE A 22 4.44 15.70 7.50
N ALA A 23 4.59 14.52 8.12
CA ALA A 23 5.88 13.91 8.38
C ALA A 23 6.61 13.53 7.08
N VAL A 24 5.88 13.02 6.07
CA VAL A 24 6.44 12.73 4.73
C VAL A 24 6.90 14.01 4.03
N GLN A 25 6.08 15.06 4.05
CA GLN A 25 6.41 16.35 3.43
C GLN A 25 7.69 16.98 4.02
N HIS A 26 7.95 16.75 5.30
CA HIS A 26 9.16 17.23 5.99
C HIS A 26 10.33 16.24 5.94
N GLY A 27 10.21 15.12 5.22
CA GLY A 27 11.26 14.11 5.11
C GLY A 27 11.52 13.30 6.38
N ILE A 28 10.61 13.34 7.36
CA ILE A 28 10.69 12.57 8.61
C ILE A 28 10.32 11.10 8.36
N LEU A 29 9.29 10.87 7.53
CA LEU A 29 8.91 9.53 7.08
C LEU A 29 9.19 9.40 5.56
N PRO A 30 9.59 8.21 5.08
CA PRO A 30 9.91 8.03 3.67
C PRO A 30 8.65 8.05 2.80
N LEU A 31 8.75 8.73 1.65
CA LEU A 31 7.78 8.64 0.55
C LEU A 31 8.09 7.39 -0.29
N VAL A 32 7.06 6.63 -0.62
CA VAL A 32 7.15 5.52 -1.57
C VAL A 32 7.16 6.10 -2.98
N THR A 33 8.19 5.78 -3.76
CA THR A 33 8.44 6.42 -5.08
C THR A 33 8.28 5.46 -6.26
N ARG A 34 8.20 4.16 -6.00
CA ARG A 34 8.01 3.13 -7.03
C ARG A 34 7.15 1.98 -6.52
N ARG A 35 6.63 1.18 -7.45
CA ARG A 35 5.91 -0.06 -7.11
C ARG A 35 6.77 -0.98 -6.25
N LEU A 36 6.10 -1.74 -5.37
CA LEU A 36 6.73 -2.78 -4.56
C LEU A 36 7.22 -3.91 -5.47
N ASP A 37 8.45 -4.37 -5.24
CA ASP A 37 8.99 -5.59 -5.85
C ASP A 37 8.43 -6.86 -5.19
N ALA A 38 8.92 -8.04 -5.59
CA ALA A 38 8.41 -9.31 -5.09
C ALA A 38 8.63 -9.48 -3.57
N ASP A 39 9.82 -9.15 -3.07
CA ASP A 39 10.18 -9.32 -1.67
C ASP A 39 9.45 -8.30 -0.79
N GLU A 40 9.33 -7.07 -1.26
CA GLU A 40 8.59 -6.00 -0.59
C GLU A 40 7.08 -6.30 -0.48
N ARG A 41 6.50 -6.98 -1.48
CA ARG A 41 5.11 -7.47 -1.41
C ARG A 41 4.97 -8.61 -0.41
N LEU A 42 5.93 -9.54 -0.36
CA LEU A 42 5.92 -10.64 0.62
C LEU A 42 6.05 -10.12 2.05
N ALA A 43 6.73 -8.99 2.25
CA ALA A 43 6.87 -8.34 3.55
C ALA A 43 5.61 -7.60 4.04
N LEU A 44 4.55 -7.50 3.23
CA LEU A 44 3.30 -6.84 3.63
C LEU A 44 2.64 -7.54 4.82
N ARG A 45 2.30 -6.75 5.83
CA ARG A 45 1.65 -7.20 7.05
C ARG A 45 0.71 -6.13 7.61
N SER A 46 -0.12 -6.52 8.56
CA SER A 46 -0.93 -5.59 9.33
C SER A 46 -0.07 -4.49 9.96
N GLY A 47 -0.55 -3.24 9.89
CA GLY A 47 0.12 -2.06 10.42
C GLY A 47 1.10 -1.36 9.47
N CYS A 48 1.40 -1.92 8.29
CA CYS A 48 2.18 -1.20 7.28
C CYS A 48 1.34 -0.08 6.64
N VAL A 49 1.93 1.11 6.50
CA VAL A 49 1.35 2.26 5.80
C VAL A 49 2.29 2.69 4.69
N TYR A 50 1.74 2.94 3.50
CA TYR A 50 2.48 3.37 2.32
C TYR A 50 1.84 4.65 1.79
N ALA A 51 2.61 5.74 1.72
CA ALA A 51 2.21 7.00 1.10
C ALA A 51 3.07 7.24 -0.14
N TRP A 52 2.43 7.58 -1.26
CA TRP A 52 3.09 7.89 -2.52
C TRP A 52 2.41 9.09 -3.18
N GLU A 53 3.09 9.69 -4.15
CA GLU A 53 2.52 10.73 -5.00
C GLU A 53 2.11 10.12 -6.34
N GLU A 54 0.87 10.36 -6.78
CA GLU A 54 0.32 9.79 -8.01
C GLU A 54 1.02 10.37 -9.26
N ARG A 55 1.62 11.56 -9.15
CA ARG A 55 2.30 12.28 -10.24
C ARG A 55 3.45 13.15 -9.75
N GLY A 56 4.67 12.61 -9.77
CA GLY A 56 5.90 13.41 -9.71
C GLY A 56 6.48 13.66 -11.10
N ALA A 57 7.30 14.72 -11.28
CA ALA A 57 7.97 15.05 -12.55
C ALA A 57 8.78 13.88 -13.15
N HIS A 58 9.29 12.98 -12.30
CA HIS A 58 10.02 11.78 -12.71
C HIS A 58 9.11 10.64 -13.20
N SER A 59 7.83 10.62 -12.80
CA SER A 59 6.85 9.60 -13.21
C SER A 59 6.42 9.78 -14.67
N GLU A 60 6.29 11.03 -15.14
CA GLU A 60 5.90 11.28 -16.54
C GLU A 60 6.99 10.87 -17.54
N ILE A 61 8.26 10.99 -17.15
CA ILE A 61 9.41 10.66 -18.00
C ILE A 61 9.63 9.15 -18.08
N THR A 62 9.31 8.41 -17.02
CA THR A 62 9.70 7.00 -16.89
C THR A 62 8.51 6.03 -16.93
N GLY A 63 7.28 6.50 -16.69
CA GLY A 63 6.11 5.65 -16.51
C GLY A 63 6.14 4.79 -15.23
N LEU A 64 7.08 5.05 -14.31
CA LEU A 64 7.37 4.19 -13.16
C LEU A 64 6.59 4.55 -11.87
N GLY A 65 5.64 5.48 -11.95
CA GLY A 65 4.82 5.90 -10.82
C GLY A 65 3.76 4.89 -10.38
N ILE A 66 3.13 5.19 -9.25
CA ILE A 66 2.05 4.39 -8.68
C ILE A 66 0.74 5.16 -8.86
N GLU A 67 -0.05 4.77 -9.87
CA GLU A 67 -1.43 5.28 -10.00
C GLU A 67 -2.40 4.48 -9.12
N ARG A 68 -2.11 3.19 -8.96
CA ARG A 68 -2.88 2.26 -8.13
C ARG A 68 -1.94 1.35 -7.38
N PHE A 69 -2.18 1.18 -6.08
CA PHE A 69 -1.49 0.21 -5.26
C PHE A 69 -1.85 -1.20 -5.73
N THR A 70 -0.83 -2.02 -5.98
CA THR A 70 -0.98 -3.40 -6.47
C THR A 70 0.05 -4.30 -5.82
N GLU A 71 -0.43 -5.32 -5.12
CA GLU A 71 0.37 -6.19 -4.26
C GLU A 71 0.09 -7.69 -4.48
N GLY A 72 -0.77 -8.03 -5.44
CA GLY A 72 -1.08 -9.42 -5.80
C GLY A 72 -2.09 -10.13 -4.89
N ARG A 73 -2.72 -9.40 -3.94
CA ARG A 73 -3.79 -9.92 -3.08
C ARG A 73 -5.16 -9.75 -3.73
N ARG A 74 -6.11 -10.60 -3.33
CA ARG A 74 -7.51 -10.53 -3.80
C ARG A 74 -8.37 -9.80 -2.78
N TRP A 75 -9.04 -8.74 -3.21
CA TRP A 75 -9.85 -7.89 -2.35
C TRP A 75 -11.35 -7.96 -2.66
N SER A 76 -12.18 -7.66 -1.66
CA SER A 76 -13.59 -7.35 -1.86
C SER A 76 -13.77 -6.07 -2.71
N PRO A 77 -14.96 -5.82 -3.28
CA PRO A 77 -15.28 -4.47 -3.75
C PRO A 77 -15.17 -3.45 -2.61
N SER A 78 -14.94 -2.19 -2.96
CA SER A 78 -14.75 -1.12 -1.97
C SER A 78 -15.99 -0.93 -1.08
N ARG A 79 -15.74 -0.51 0.15
CA ARG A 79 -16.75 -0.05 1.10
C ARG A 79 -16.34 1.32 1.59
N VAL A 80 -17.19 2.32 1.38
CA VAL A 80 -16.97 3.66 1.92
C VAL A 80 -17.30 3.64 3.40
N ARG A 81 -16.40 4.19 4.20
CA ARG A 81 -16.68 4.54 5.59
C ARG A 81 -15.94 5.83 5.89
N ASP A 82 -16.72 6.86 6.19
CA ASP A 82 -16.21 8.23 6.33
C ASP A 82 -15.40 8.60 5.06
N GLU A 83 -14.21 9.15 5.22
CA GLU A 83 -13.31 9.55 4.13
C GLU A 83 -12.42 8.41 3.58
N PHE A 84 -12.71 7.15 3.92
CA PHE A 84 -11.86 6.01 3.60
C PHE A 84 -12.57 4.94 2.76
N LEU A 85 -11.80 4.30 1.88
CA LEU A 85 -12.19 3.08 1.19
C LEU A 85 -11.60 1.86 1.91
N PHE A 86 -12.48 0.97 2.34
CA PHE A 86 -12.12 -0.30 2.96
C PHE A 86 -12.26 -1.45 1.98
N TYR A 87 -11.32 -2.39 2.12
CA TYR A 87 -11.25 -3.63 1.35
C TYR A 87 -10.98 -4.77 2.33
N TYR A 88 -11.63 -5.92 2.12
CA TYR A 88 -11.38 -7.14 2.89
C TYR A 88 -10.67 -8.16 2.00
N GLU A 89 -9.60 -8.75 2.51
CA GLU A 89 -8.85 -9.77 1.79
C GLU A 89 -9.74 -11.02 1.67
N LYS A 90 -9.91 -11.51 0.45
CA LYS A 90 -10.62 -12.75 0.19
C LYS A 90 -9.66 -13.92 0.44
N TYR A 91 -10.13 -14.91 1.19
CA TYR A 91 -9.40 -16.17 1.37
C TYR A 91 -9.00 -16.72 0.01
N THR A 92 -7.70 -16.94 -0.15
CA THR A 92 -7.15 -17.62 -1.32
C THR A 92 -6.48 -18.88 -0.79
N PRO A 93 -7.03 -20.08 -1.05
CA PRO A 93 -6.36 -21.31 -0.66
C PRO A 93 -4.97 -21.37 -1.34
N PRO A 94 -3.94 -21.88 -0.67
CA PRO A 94 -2.65 -22.13 -1.30
C PRO A 94 -2.82 -22.99 -2.56
N HIS A 95 -1.98 -22.77 -3.57
CA HIS A 95 -2.08 -23.45 -4.86
C HIS A 95 -1.82 -24.98 -4.83
N ASP A 96 -1.55 -25.58 -3.66
CA ASP A 96 -1.27 -27.03 -3.55
C ASP A 96 -2.18 -27.73 -2.54
N ALA A 97 -3.47 -27.84 -2.85
CA ALA A 97 -4.39 -28.62 -2.01
C ALA A 97 -5.55 -29.30 -2.73
N SER A 98 -5.43 -29.70 -4.01
CA SER A 98 -6.27 -30.78 -4.61
C SER A 98 -6.07 -30.94 -6.13
N GLN A 99 -5.01 -31.61 -6.56
CA GLN A 99 -5.08 -32.44 -7.78
C GLN A 99 -4.20 -33.69 -7.59
N PRO A 100 -4.74 -34.86 -7.23
CA PRO A 100 -4.04 -36.10 -7.51
C PRO A 100 -3.96 -36.28 -9.04
N LYS A 101 -2.77 -36.64 -9.53
CA LYS A 101 -2.58 -37.17 -10.89
C LYS A 101 -3.37 -38.46 -11.08
#